data_AF-A0A963JS79-F1
#
_entry.id   AF-A0A963JS79-F1
#
_cell.length_a   1.000
_cell.length_b   1.000
_cell.length_c   1.000
_cell.angle_alpha   90.00
_cell.angle_beta   90.00
_cell.angle_gamma   90.00
#
_symmetry.space_group_name_H-M   'P 1'
#
loop_
_entity.id
_entity.type
_entity.pdbx_description
1 polymer ?
#
loop_
_entity_poly.entity_id
_entity_poly.type
_entity_poly.pdbx_seq_one_letter_code
_entity_poly.pdbx_strand_id
1 'polypeptide(L)'
;RALEGKSRSLEQATAELRAANKQLQSLDRLKDDFMSSVTHELRTPLTSIRALAELMQDDTEMSAVQRQQFIGIIVAETERLTRLVNQVLDMAKIESGHAEWHVAPVDMRSLVERAVATTAEVFRERAAQVHVQLPDAVPLLHADPDRILQVLLNLLSNAAKFVPSAAGQVQVRLTHDGQGMTVCVQDNGPGVEPGHETMIFDRFHQTDRGAQVAHGTGLGLPISRHIAEHFGGRLWLEPTGQQGACFCFWLPIDAPTSGDTTP
;
A
#
# COMPACT_ATOMS: atom_id res chain seq x y z
N ARG A 1 8.02 -10.99 -55.03
CA ARG A 1 7.06 -9.94 -54.57
C ARG A 1 5.99 -10.48 -53.62
N ALA A 2 5.03 -11.33 -54.04
CA ALA A 2 4.00 -11.87 -53.11
C ALA A 2 4.57 -12.79 -52.01
N LEU A 3 5.54 -13.65 -52.35
CA LEU A 3 6.25 -14.52 -51.40
C LEU A 3 7.08 -13.74 -50.37
N GLU A 4 7.75 -12.65 -50.78
CA GLU A 4 8.53 -11.80 -49.88
C GLU A 4 7.65 -11.02 -48.91
N GLY A 5 6.48 -10.55 -49.35
CA GLY A 5 5.49 -9.91 -48.47
C GLY A 5 4.90 -10.89 -47.44
N LYS A 6 4.66 -12.14 -47.85
CA LYS A 6 4.18 -13.20 -46.96
C LYS A 6 5.24 -13.65 -45.95
N SER A 7 6.52 -13.72 -46.36
CA SER A 7 7.66 -14.00 -45.48
C SER A 7 7.83 -12.92 -44.41
N ARG A 8 7.78 -11.63 -44.79
CA ARG A 8 7.88 -10.51 -43.84
C ARG A 8 6.70 -10.46 -42.85
N SER A 9 5.48 -10.70 -43.33
CA SER A 9 4.30 -10.79 -42.46
C SER A 9 4.39 -11.96 -41.46
N LEU A 10 4.92 -13.11 -41.90
CA LEU A 10 5.14 -14.25 -41.03
C LEU A 10 6.21 -13.95 -39.97
N GLU A 11 7.33 -13.33 -40.35
CA GLU A 11 8.40 -12.92 -39.44
C GLU A 11 7.89 -11.93 -38.38
N GLN A 12 7.10 -10.94 -38.79
CA GLN A 12 6.50 -9.97 -37.87
C GLN A 12 5.52 -10.63 -36.89
N ALA A 13 4.60 -11.47 -37.38
CA ALA A 13 3.68 -12.22 -36.52
C ALA A 13 4.43 -13.17 -35.56
N THR A 14 5.53 -13.78 -36.00
CA THR A 14 6.35 -14.65 -35.15
C THR A 14 7.10 -13.84 -34.08
N ALA A 15 7.55 -12.63 -34.40
CA ALA A 15 8.17 -11.72 -33.43
C ALA A 15 7.16 -11.22 -32.39
N GLU A 16 5.96 -10.83 -32.82
CA GLU A 16 4.85 -10.45 -31.94
C GLU A 16 4.44 -11.61 -31.03
N LEU A 17 4.31 -12.82 -31.57
CA LEU A 17 3.98 -14.02 -30.78
C LEU A 17 5.06 -14.33 -29.74
N ARG A 18 6.34 -14.18 -30.10
CA ARG A 18 7.47 -14.37 -29.17
C ARG A 18 7.50 -13.30 -28.08
N ALA A 19 7.20 -12.04 -28.42
CA ALA A 19 7.09 -10.96 -27.45
C ALA A 19 5.94 -11.20 -26.47
N ALA A 20 4.75 -11.55 -26.98
CA ALA A 20 3.59 -11.88 -26.17
C ALA A 20 3.85 -13.11 -25.26
N ASN A 21 4.52 -14.15 -25.79
CA ASN A 21 4.85 -15.35 -24.99
C ASN A 21 5.86 -15.03 -23.89
N LYS A 22 6.89 -14.21 -24.17
CA LYS A 22 7.81 -13.71 -23.13
C LYS A 22 7.08 -12.91 -22.05
N GLN A 23 6.12 -12.07 -22.45
CA GLN A 23 5.33 -11.26 -21.52
C GLN A 23 4.40 -12.13 -20.66
N LEU A 24 3.77 -13.15 -21.26
CA LEU A 24 3.00 -14.17 -20.52
C LEU A 24 3.89 -14.92 -19.52
N GLN A 25 5.07 -15.37 -19.92
CA GLN A 25 6.01 -16.04 -19.03
C GLN A 25 6.49 -15.14 -17.89
N SER A 26 6.70 -13.84 -18.14
CA SER A 26 7.03 -12.91 -17.06
C SER A 26 5.87 -12.71 -16.09
N LEU A 27 4.63 -12.65 -16.58
CA LEU A 27 3.44 -12.54 -15.72
C LEU A 27 3.24 -13.79 -14.87
N ASP A 28 3.47 -14.97 -15.43
CA ASP A 28 3.33 -16.24 -14.73
C ASP A 28 4.38 -16.36 -13.61
N ARG A 29 5.64 -15.98 -13.87
CA ARG A 29 6.69 -15.92 -12.84
C ARG A 29 6.35 -14.94 -11.72
N LEU A 30 5.85 -13.74 -12.07
CA LEU A 30 5.42 -12.76 -11.07
C LEU A 30 4.28 -13.29 -10.19
N LYS A 31 3.40 -14.11 -10.74
CA LYS A 31 2.32 -14.78 -9.99
C LYS A 31 2.86 -15.87 -9.07
N ASP A 32 3.83 -16.65 -9.52
CA ASP A 32 4.48 -17.67 -8.67
C ASP A 32 5.27 -17.02 -7.52
N ASP A 33 6.04 -15.98 -7.82
CA ASP A 33 6.78 -15.19 -6.84
C ASP A 33 5.83 -14.52 -5.82
N PHE A 34 4.68 -14.03 -6.30
CA PHE A 34 3.58 -13.54 -5.46
C PHE A 34 3.09 -14.62 -4.48
N MET A 35 2.73 -15.80 -4.98
CA MET A 35 2.19 -16.88 -4.14
C MET A 35 3.22 -17.37 -3.11
N SER A 36 4.49 -17.43 -3.51
CA SER A 36 5.61 -17.77 -2.63
C SER A 36 5.78 -16.74 -1.51
N SER A 37 5.78 -15.45 -1.84
CA SER A 37 5.94 -14.36 -0.88
C SER A 37 4.78 -14.28 0.12
N VAL A 38 3.53 -14.40 -0.37
CA VAL A 38 2.33 -14.48 0.50
C VAL A 38 2.43 -15.65 1.47
N THR A 39 2.84 -16.82 0.98
CA THR A 39 3.00 -18.01 1.83
C THR A 39 4.06 -17.79 2.91
N HIS A 40 5.17 -17.14 2.58
CA HIS A 40 6.23 -16.82 3.53
C HIS A 40 5.76 -15.84 4.61
N GLU A 41 5.13 -14.73 4.21
CA GLU A 41 4.61 -13.71 5.12
C GLU A 41 3.46 -14.22 6.01
N LEU A 42 2.70 -15.24 5.58
CA LEU A 42 1.73 -15.94 6.42
C LEU A 42 2.39 -16.91 7.41
N ARG A 43 3.45 -17.62 7.00
CA ARG A 43 4.10 -18.67 7.81
C ARG A 43 4.79 -18.10 9.05
N THR A 44 5.42 -16.93 8.94
CA THR A 44 6.15 -16.29 10.04
C THR A 44 5.26 -15.98 11.27
N PRO A 45 4.16 -15.19 11.15
CA PRO A 45 3.28 -14.92 12.28
C PRO A 45 2.60 -16.17 12.82
N LEU A 46 2.21 -17.12 11.95
CA LEU A 46 1.66 -18.42 12.40
C LEU A 46 2.64 -19.24 13.23
N THR A 47 3.92 -19.22 12.86
CA THR A 47 4.98 -19.94 13.61
C THR A 47 5.19 -19.29 14.98
N SER A 48 5.18 -17.95 15.05
CA SER A 48 5.26 -17.20 16.31
C SER A 48 4.08 -17.50 17.23
N ILE A 49 2.85 -17.42 16.70
CA ILE A 49 1.62 -17.72 17.45
C ILE A 49 1.66 -19.14 18.02
N ARG A 50 2.02 -20.13 17.19
CA ARG A 50 2.10 -21.53 17.61
C ARG A 50 3.13 -21.72 18.72
N ALA A 51 4.35 -21.21 18.53
CA ALA A 51 5.42 -21.36 19.51
C ALA A 51 5.07 -20.72 20.86
N LEU A 52 4.49 -19.51 20.86
CA LEU A 52 4.05 -18.84 22.09
C LEU A 52 2.90 -19.59 22.77
N ALA A 53 1.95 -20.11 22.00
CA ALA A 53 0.87 -20.93 22.54
C ALA A 53 1.38 -22.25 23.15
N GLU A 54 2.31 -22.93 22.51
CA GLU A 54 2.97 -24.14 23.01
C GLU A 54 3.72 -23.85 24.33
N LEU A 55 4.52 -22.77 24.38
CA LEU A 55 5.20 -22.36 25.61
C LEU A 55 4.24 -22.05 26.75
N MET A 56 3.10 -21.41 26.47
CA MET A 56 2.06 -21.13 27.48
C MET A 56 1.31 -22.36 27.96
N GLN A 57 1.24 -23.40 27.13
CA GLN A 57 0.59 -24.67 27.41
C GLN A 57 1.52 -25.59 28.24
N ASP A 58 2.80 -25.62 27.89
CA ASP A 58 3.79 -26.50 28.53
C ASP A 58 4.27 -25.96 29.90
N ASP A 59 4.32 -24.63 30.07
CA ASP A 59 4.72 -24.00 31.34
C ASP A 59 3.51 -23.55 32.16
N THR A 60 3.08 -24.41 33.08
CA THR A 60 1.97 -24.15 34.01
C THR A 60 2.32 -23.16 35.12
N GLU A 61 3.61 -22.96 35.42
CA GLU A 61 4.11 -22.06 36.46
C GLU A 61 4.44 -20.66 35.92
N MET A 62 4.22 -20.43 34.62
CA MET A 62 4.46 -19.16 33.96
C MET A 62 3.75 -18.00 34.68
N SER A 63 4.52 -16.96 35.01
CA SER A 63 3.99 -15.77 35.68
C SER A 63 2.86 -15.10 34.89
N ALA A 64 1.90 -14.50 35.60
CA ALA A 64 0.79 -13.79 34.97
C ALA A 64 1.25 -12.66 34.03
N VAL A 65 2.34 -11.97 34.37
CA VAL A 65 2.91 -10.88 33.56
C VAL A 65 3.44 -11.42 32.23
N GLN A 66 4.25 -12.47 32.26
CA GLN A 66 4.81 -13.09 31.05
C GLN A 66 3.70 -13.70 30.18
N ARG A 67 2.71 -14.35 30.80
CA ARG A 67 1.54 -14.87 30.10
C ARG A 67 0.78 -13.76 29.37
N GLN A 68 0.56 -12.62 30.02
CA GLN A 68 -0.12 -11.48 29.41
C GLN A 68 0.70 -10.88 28.25
N GLN A 69 2.03 -10.84 28.36
CA GLN A 69 2.90 -10.40 27.26
C GLN A 69 2.77 -11.32 26.04
N PHE A 70 2.78 -12.65 26.24
CA PHE A 70 2.64 -13.62 25.14
C PHE A 70 1.26 -13.53 24.48
N ILE A 71 0.19 -13.37 25.26
CA ILE A 71 -1.16 -13.10 24.73
C ILE A 71 -1.15 -11.83 23.87
N GLY A 72 -0.52 -10.75 24.36
CA GLY A 72 -0.40 -9.50 23.60
C GLY A 72 0.27 -9.69 22.23
N ILE A 73 1.35 -10.48 22.18
CA ILE A 73 2.03 -10.79 20.92
C ILE A 73 1.12 -11.62 20.00
N ILE A 74 0.44 -12.65 20.52
CA ILE A 74 -0.49 -13.49 19.73
C ILE A 74 -1.61 -12.65 19.11
N VAL A 75 -2.19 -11.71 19.87
CA VAL A 75 -3.23 -10.81 19.37
C VAL A 75 -2.68 -9.95 18.24
N ALA A 76 -1.52 -9.31 18.44
CA ALA A 76 -0.88 -8.47 17.43
C ALA A 76 -0.56 -9.24 16.13
N GLU A 77 -0.07 -10.48 16.23
CA GLU A 77 0.23 -11.31 15.06
C GLU A 77 -1.04 -11.79 14.34
N THR A 78 -2.13 -12.03 15.08
CA THR A 78 -3.43 -12.41 14.51
C THR A 78 -4.06 -11.24 13.73
N GLU A 79 -3.97 -10.03 14.27
CA GLU A 79 -4.37 -8.82 13.56
C GLU A 79 -3.51 -8.58 12.31
N ARG A 80 -2.20 -8.84 12.39
CA ARG A 80 -1.30 -8.76 11.23
C ARG A 80 -1.69 -9.75 10.15
N LEU A 81 -1.97 -11.01 10.52
CA LEU A 81 -2.47 -12.03 9.60
C LEU A 81 -3.78 -11.60 8.92
N THR A 82 -4.72 -11.08 9.70
CA THR A 82 -6.02 -10.60 9.19
C THR A 82 -5.82 -9.49 8.15
N ARG A 83 -4.93 -8.52 8.43
CA ARG A 83 -4.57 -7.46 7.47
C ARG A 83 -3.95 -8.02 6.20
N LEU A 84 -3.03 -8.98 6.31
CA LEU A 84 -2.38 -9.60 5.14
C LEU A 84 -3.39 -10.36 4.27
N VAL A 85 -4.28 -11.15 4.88
CA VAL A 85 -5.33 -11.87 4.15
C VAL A 85 -6.24 -10.89 3.41
N ASN A 86 -6.70 -9.83 4.08
CA ASN A 86 -7.55 -8.82 3.44
C ASN A 86 -6.83 -8.11 2.29
N GLN A 87 -5.53 -7.81 2.41
CA GLN A 87 -4.74 -7.21 1.33
C GLN A 87 -4.60 -8.13 0.12
N VAL A 88 -4.41 -9.44 0.34
CA VAL A 88 -4.37 -10.43 -0.74
C VAL A 88 -5.72 -10.53 -1.44
N LEU A 89 -6.82 -10.56 -0.69
CA LEU A 89 -8.17 -10.58 -1.25
C LEU A 89 -8.52 -9.29 -2.00
N ASP A 90 -8.17 -8.14 -1.44
CA ASP A 90 -8.35 -6.84 -2.10
C ASP A 90 -7.60 -6.80 -3.43
N MET A 91 -6.32 -7.21 -3.44
CA MET A 91 -5.54 -7.28 -4.66
C MET A 91 -6.19 -8.20 -5.71
N ALA A 92 -6.62 -9.40 -5.32
CA ALA A 92 -7.27 -10.34 -6.23
C ALA A 92 -8.58 -9.79 -6.81
N LYS A 93 -9.39 -9.08 -5.99
CA LYS A 93 -10.62 -8.44 -6.45
C LYS A 93 -10.35 -7.29 -7.42
N ILE A 94 -9.35 -6.46 -7.12
CA ILE A 94 -8.94 -5.34 -7.97
C ILE A 94 -8.43 -5.85 -9.32
N GLU A 95 -7.52 -6.83 -9.32
CA GLU A 95 -6.93 -7.39 -10.56
C GLU A 95 -7.96 -8.11 -11.44
N SER A 96 -8.97 -8.74 -10.82
CA SER A 96 -10.05 -9.40 -11.57
C SER A 96 -11.14 -8.42 -12.02
N GLY A 97 -11.07 -7.14 -11.67
CA GLY A 97 -12.11 -6.15 -11.96
C GLY A 97 -13.41 -6.33 -11.16
N HIS A 98 -13.42 -7.20 -10.14
CA HIS A 98 -14.59 -7.49 -9.29
C HIS A 98 -14.57 -6.68 -7.97
N ALA A 99 -13.75 -5.63 -7.88
CA ALA A 99 -13.79 -4.72 -6.75
C ALA A 99 -15.11 -3.94 -6.77
N GLU A 100 -15.88 -4.05 -5.69
CA GLU A 100 -17.08 -3.23 -5.46
C GLU A 100 -16.65 -1.88 -4.89
N TRP A 101 -17.04 -0.80 -5.57
CA TRP A 101 -16.70 0.58 -5.20
C TRP A 101 -17.96 1.31 -4.75
N HIS A 102 -17.94 1.84 -3.53
CA HIS A 102 -19.07 2.56 -2.96
C HIS A 102 -18.85 4.07 -3.11
N VAL A 103 -19.06 4.57 -4.32
CA VAL A 103 -18.82 5.99 -4.64
C VAL A 103 -19.82 6.88 -3.92
N ALA A 104 -19.31 7.83 -3.14
CA ALA A 104 -20.09 8.83 -2.41
C ALA A 104 -19.36 10.19 -2.42
N PRO A 105 -20.05 11.30 -2.11
CA PRO A 105 -19.40 12.57 -1.85
C PRO A 105 -18.51 12.47 -0.60
N VAL A 106 -17.22 12.81 -0.75
CA VAL A 106 -16.20 12.73 0.28
C VAL A 106 -15.68 14.12 0.61
N ASP A 107 -15.77 14.49 1.89
CA ASP A 107 -15.00 15.61 2.43
C ASP A 107 -13.60 15.12 2.80
N MET A 108 -12.62 15.45 1.94
CA MET A 108 -11.23 15.05 2.13
C MET A 108 -10.60 15.64 3.39
N ARG A 109 -11.08 16.78 3.89
CA ARG A 109 -10.58 17.36 5.14
C ARG A 109 -10.91 16.45 6.32
N SER A 110 -12.20 16.14 6.48
CA SER A 110 -12.70 15.24 7.51
C SER A 110 -12.05 13.85 7.42
N LEU A 111 -11.81 13.37 6.19
CA LEU A 111 -11.17 12.07 5.97
C LEU A 111 -9.69 12.05 6.41
N VAL A 112 -8.93 13.09 6.10
CA VAL A 112 -7.54 13.24 6.55
C VAL A 112 -7.46 13.33 8.08
N GLU A 113 -8.33 14.14 8.70
CA GLU A 113 -8.39 14.25 10.16
C GLU A 113 -8.70 12.91 10.83
N ARG A 114 -9.67 12.16 10.29
CA ARG A 114 -10.01 10.81 10.75
C ARG A 114 -8.83 9.85 10.62
N ALA A 115 -8.10 9.89 9.51
CA ALA A 115 -6.93 9.03 9.30
C ALA A 115 -5.83 9.34 10.33
N VAL A 116 -5.52 10.62 10.54
CA VAL A 116 -4.53 11.07 11.54
C VAL A 116 -4.95 10.63 12.95
N ALA A 117 -6.21 10.84 13.33
CA ALA A 117 -6.74 10.41 14.63
C ALA A 117 -6.63 8.89 14.83
N THR A 118 -6.93 8.10 13.79
CA THR A 118 -6.82 6.64 13.82
C THR A 118 -5.38 6.18 14.07
N THR A 119 -4.39 6.91 13.54
CA THR A 119 -2.97 6.58 13.70
C THR A 119 -2.29 7.25 14.89
N ALA A 120 -3.03 8.04 15.69
CA ALA A 120 -2.44 8.87 16.73
C ALA A 120 -1.70 8.08 17.81
N GLU A 121 -2.22 6.90 18.20
CA GLU A 121 -1.55 6.06 19.20
C GLU A 121 -0.22 5.51 18.68
N VAL A 122 -0.19 5.04 17.42
CA VAL A 122 1.02 4.50 16.78
C VAL A 122 2.12 5.56 16.72
N PHE A 123 1.78 6.81 16.41
CA PHE A 123 2.74 7.90 16.43
C PHE A 123 3.18 8.28 17.84
N ARG A 124 2.28 8.20 18.83
CA ARG A 124 2.61 8.44 20.24
C ARG A 124 3.59 7.42 20.79
N GLU A 125 3.40 6.13 20.50
CA GLU A 125 4.32 5.05 20.87
C GLU A 125 5.72 5.24 20.29
N ARG A 126 5.81 5.84 19.09
CA ARG A 126 7.07 6.18 18.42
C ARG A 126 7.67 7.51 18.88
N ALA A 127 6.98 8.26 19.75
CA ALA A 127 7.31 9.63 20.13
C ALA A 127 7.53 10.54 18.89
N ALA A 128 6.66 10.40 17.89
CA ALA A 128 6.67 11.17 16.66
C ALA A 128 5.58 12.24 16.66
N GLN A 129 5.88 13.41 16.08
CA GLN A 129 4.94 14.53 15.93
C GLN A 129 4.30 14.51 14.54
N VAL A 130 2.97 14.69 14.50
CA VAL A 130 2.21 14.77 13.25
C VAL A 130 1.68 16.19 13.08
N HIS A 131 2.05 16.84 11.98
CA HIS A 131 1.57 18.17 11.61
C HIS A 131 0.62 18.05 10.42
N VAL A 132 -0.59 18.59 10.58
CA VAL A 132 -1.62 18.54 9.53
C VAL A 132 -1.85 19.95 8.99
N GLN A 133 -1.75 20.11 7.67
CA GLN A 133 -1.99 21.35 6.95
C GLN A 133 -3.17 21.15 5.99
N LEU A 134 -4.32 21.75 6.33
CA LEU A 134 -5.56 21.63 5.59
C LEU A 134 -6.06 23.03 5.18
N PRO A 135 -6.53 23.22 3.94
CA PRO A 135 -7.11 24.49 3.48
C PRO A 135 -8.49 24.70 4.08
N ASP A 136 -8.91 25.95 4.25
CA ASP A 136 -10.17 26.34 4.94
C ASP A 136 -11.45 25.76 4.33
N ALA A 137 -11.44 25.48 3.03
CA ALA A 137 -12.52 24.78 2.37
C ALA A 137 -11.93 23.93 1.24
N VAL A 138 -12.57 22.80 0.97
CA VAL A 138 -12.30 21.95 -0.19
C VAL A 138 -13.63 21.57 -0.84
N PRO A 139 -13.67 21.38 -2.18
CA PRO A 139 -14.84 20.81 -2.84
C PRO A 139 -15.12 19.38 -2.34
N LEU A 140 -16.28 18.80 -2.66
CA LEU A 140 -16.52 17.39 -2.39
C LEU A 140 -15.92 16.55 -3.52
N LEU A 141 -15.26 15.45 -3.17
CA LEU A 141 -14.72 14.49 -4.12
C LEU A 141 -15.67 13.30 -4.29
N HIS A 142 -15.86 12.79 -5.49
CA HIS A 142 -16.68 11.59 -5.71
C HIS A 142 -15.80 10.34 -5.75
N ALA A 143 -15.67 9.65 -4.61
CA ALA A 143 -14.90 8.42 -4.50
C ALA A 143 -15.47 7.51 -3.41
N ASP A 144 -14.85 6.34 -3.23
CA ASP A 144 -15.15 5.45 -2.10
C ASP A 144 -14.39 5.90 -0.84
N PRO A 145 -15.09 6.41 0.20
CA PRO A 145 -14.44 6.97 1.39
C PRO A 145 -13.61 5.95 2.15
N ASP A 146 -14.01 4.67 2.17
CA ASP A 146 -13.28 3.63 2.90
C ASP A 146 -12.00 3.25 2.15
N ARG A 147 -12.04 3.25 0.81
CA ARG A 147 -10.84 3.01 -0.02
C ARG A 147 -9.86 4.17 0.04
N ILE A 148 -10.34 5.42 0.03
CA ILE A 148 -9.43 6.56 0.23
C ILE A 148 -8.86 6.59 1.64
N LEU A 149 -9.64 6.23 2.66
CA LEU A 149 -9.12 6.05 4.03
C LEU A 149 -8.05 4.96 4.08
N GLN A 150 -8.24 3.85 3.36
CA GLN A 150 -7.24 2.78 3.27
C GLN A 150 -5.91 3.29 2.69
N VAL A 151 -5.94 4.13 1.65
CA VAL A 151 -4.75 4.79 1.11
C VAL A 151 -4.07 5.65 2.18
N LEU A 152 -4.82 6.53 2.84
CA LEU A 152 -4.30 7.43 3.88
C LEU A 152 -3.66 6.65 5.04
N LEU A 153 -4.35 5.63 5.57
CA LEU A 153 -3.84 4.78 6.64
C LEU A 153 -2.59 4.02 6.21
N ASN A 154 -2.53 3.56 4.96
CA ASN A 154 -1.33 2.90 4.45
C ASN A 154 -0.14 3.85 4.42
N LEU A 155 -0.30 5.06 3.87
CA LEU A 155 0.77 6.07 3.82
C LEU A 155 1.22 6.51 5.21
N LEU A 156 0.29 6.79 6.13
CA LEU A 156 0.59 7.14 7.52
C LEU A 156 1.27 6.00 8.27
N SER A 157 0.84 4.75 8.06
CA SER A 157 1.49 3.59 8.67
C SER A 157 2.92 3.41 8.15
N ASN A 158 3.18 3.72 6.88
CA ASN A 158 4.53 3.72 6.34
C ASN A 158 5.38 4.82 6.97
N ALA A 159 4.86 6.04 7.08
CA ALA A 159 5.54 7.11 7.79
C ALA A 159 5.88 6.70 9.23
N ALA A 160 4.92 6.17 9.98
CA ALA A 160 5.12 5.71 11.37
C ALA A 160 6.18 4.59 11.51
N LYS A 161 6.34 3.74 10.49
CA LYS A 161 7.35 2.67 10.48
C LYS A 161 8.76 3.22 10.29
N PHE A 162 8.93 4.27 9.47
CA PHE A 162 10.24 4.74 9.02
C PHE A 162 10.75 6.01 9.72
N VAL A 163 9.89 6.72 10.46
CA VAL A 163 10.34 7.85 11.27
C VAL A 163 11.38 7.44 12.33
N PRO A 164 12.38 8.28 12.61
CA PRO A 164 13.34 8.04 13.68
C PRO A 164 12.66 8.01 15.05
N SER A 165 13.06 7.08 15.91
CA SER A 165 12.56 7.02 17.30
C SER A 165 12.89 8.31 18.05
N ALA A 166 11.91 8.85 18.80
CA ALA A 166 12.04 10.04 19.65
C ALA A 166 12.33 11.38 18.95
N ALA A 167 12.48 11.40 17.61
CA ALA A 167 12.65 12.60 16.80
C ALA A 167 11.79 12.57 15.52
N GLY A 168 10.79 11.69 15.48
CA GLY A 168 9.94 11.48 14.31
C GLY A 168 9.08 12.70 14.00
N GLN A 169 9.05 13.09 12.73
CA GLN A 169 8.20 14.16 12.21
C GLN A 169 7.47 13.65 11.00
N VAL A 170 6.16 13.83 10.99
CA VAL A 170 5.30 13.55 9.84
C VAL A 170 4.48 14.79 9.51
N GLN A 171 4.49 15.19 8.25
CA GLN A 171 3.64 16.26 7.73
C GLN A 171 2.59 15.66 6.79
N VAL A 172 1.32 15.97 7.05
CA VAL A 172 0.20 15.66 6.15
C VAL A 172 -0.31 16.95 5.58
N ARG A 173 -0.32 17.08 4.25
CA ARG A 173 -0.76 18.28 3.55
C ARG A 173 -1.85 17.94 2.56
N LEU A 174 -2.96 18.65 2.63
CA LEU A 174 -4.02 18.64 1.62
C LEU A 174 -3.95 19.94 0.82
N THR A 175 -3.96 19.86 -0.50
CA THR A 175 -4.11 21.01 -1.40
C THR A 175 -5.12 20.69 -2.51
N HIS A 176 -5.65 21.71 -3.16
CA HIS A 176 -6.53 21.56 -4.33
C HIS A 176 -6.22 22.66 -5.36
N ASP A 177 -6.44 22.37 -6.65
CA ASP A 177 -6.18 23.30 -7.76
C ASP A 177 -7.39 23.50 -8.68
N GLY A 178 -8.59 23.15 -8.20
CA GLY A 178 -9.84 23.25 -8.95
C GLY A 178 -10.08 22.12 -9.93
N GLN A 179 -9.04 21.36 -10.32
CA GLN A 179 -9.16 20.13 -11.11
C GLN A 179 -9.21 18.90 -10.20
N GLY A 180 -8.45 18.92 -9.12
CA GLY A 180 -8.40 17.83 -8.18
C GLY A 180 -7.88 18.23 -6.82
N MET A 181 -7.59 17.21 -6.03
CA MET A 181 -7.01 17.33 -4.70
C MET A 181 -5.75 16.52 -4.61
N THR A 182 -4.71 17.08 -4.00
CA THR A 182 -3.47 16.38 -3.67
C THR A 182 -3.38 16.21 -2.16
N VAL A 183 -3.11 14.99 -1.72
CA VAL A 183 -2.68 14.72 -0.34
C VAL A 183 -1.25 14.22 -0.37
N CYS A 184 -0.38 14.84 0.42
CA CYS A 184 1.00 14.42 0.61
C CYS A 184 1.25 14.05 2.07
N VAL A 185 1.90 12.92 2.29
CA VAL A 185 2.40 12.45 3.59
C VAL A 185 3.92 12.40 3.52
N GLN A 186 4.57 13.30 4.26
CA GLN A 186 6.02 13.41 4.33
C GLN A 186 6.52 12.97 5.70
N ASP A 187 7.50 12.08 5.75
CA ASP A 187 8.24 11.72 6.97
C ASP A 187 9.67 12.25 6.93
N ASN A 188 10.36 12.22 8.08
CA ASN A 188 11.78 12.55 8.22
C ASN A 188 12.67 11.31 8.41
N GLY A 189 12.25 10.16 7.87
CA GLY A 189 12.97 8.90 7.93
C GLY A 189 14.20 8.83 7.02
N PRO A 190 14.70 7.62 6.71
CA PRO A 190 15.85 7.43 5.83
C PRO A 190 15.56 7.76 4.36
N GLY A 191 14.29 7.95 4.00
CA GLY A 191 13.86 8.14 2.61
C GLY A 191 13.86 6.87 1.78
N VAL A 192 13.61 7.03 0.48
CA VAL A 192 13.69 5.96 -0.52
C VAL A 192 15.02 6.08 -1.26
N GLU A 193 15.68 4.96 -1.50
CA GLU A 193 16.95 4.92 -2.23
C GLU A 193 16.77 5.37 -3.68
N PRO A 194 17.70 6.20 -4.23
CA PRO A 194 17.64 6.62 -5.62
C PRO A 194 17.61 5.43 -6.58
N GLY A 195 16.69 5.44 -7.54
CA GLY A 195 16.49 4.36 -8.51
C GLY A 195 15.43 3.32 -8.10
N HIS A 196 14.91 3.37 -6.87
CA HIS A 196 13.83 2.49 -6.41
C HIS A 196 12.44 3.17 -6.41
N GLU A 197 12.34 4.41 -6.88
CA GLU A 197 11.12 5.24 -6.77
C GLU A 197 9.92 4.65 -7.49
N THR A 198 10.16 3.88 -8.56
CA THR A 198 9.11 3.16 -9.30
C THR A 198 8.86 1.78 -8.72
N MET A 199 9.92 1.11 -8.25
CA MET A 199 9.88 -0.27 -7.75
C MET A 199 9.16 -0.39 -6.39
N ILE A 200 9.14 0.67 -5.57
CA ILE A 200 8.35 0.66 -4.30
C ILE A 200 6.84 0.50 -4.51
N PHE A 201 6.35 0.72 -5.73
CA PHE A 201 4.96 0.47 -6.11
C PHE A 201 4.74 -0.93 -6.69
N ASP A 202 5.82 -1.70 -6.85
CA ASP A 202 5.73 -3.10 -7.27
C ASP A 202 5.35 -3.98 -6.08
N ARG A 203 4.63 -5.06 -6.41
CA ARG A 203 4.11 -6.01 -5.41
C ARG A 203 5.26 -6.66 -4.65
N PHE A 204 5.14 -6.69 -3.32
CA PHE A 204 6.12 -7.32 -2.40
C PHE A 204 7.52 -6.72 -2.44
N HIS A 205 7.68 -5.54 -3.06
CA HIS A 205 8.96 -4.86 -3.05
C HIS A 205 9.21 -4.26 -1.66
N GLN A 206 10.20 -4.79 -0.95
CA GLN A 206 10.75 -4.22 0.26
C GLN A 206 12.17 -3.75 -0.05
N THR A 207 12.53 -2.53 0.36
CA THR A 207 13.91 -2.07 0.22
C THR A 207 14.80 -2.83 1.20
N ASP A 208 16.02 -3.21 0.79
CA ASP A 208 16.96 -4.01 1.61
C ASP A 208 17.30 -3.35 2.96
N ARG A 209 17.22 -2.02 3.05
CA ARG A 209 17.39 -1.26 4.31
C ARG A 209 16.19 -1.40 5.28
N GLY A 210 15.01 -1.77 4.78
CA GLY A 210 13.80 -2.02 5.56
C GLY A 210 13.72 -3.44 6.13
N ALA A 211 14.44 -4.40 5.55
CA ALA A 211 14.38 -5.82 5.92
C ALA A 211 14.80 -6.12 7.37
N GLN A 212 15.64 -5.26 7.99
CA GLN A 212 16.06 -5.41 9.38
C GLN A 212 15.20 -4.65 10.41
N VAL A 213 14.33 -3.72 9.99
CA VAL A 213 13.65 -2.78 10.91
C VAL A 213 12.13 -2.75 10.74
N ALA A 214 11.57 -3.17 9.59
CA ALA A 214 10.13 -3.09 9.35
C ALA A 214 9.62 -4.20 8.44
N HIS A 215 9.04 -5.25 9.02
CA HIS A 215 8.27 -6.25 8.28
C HIS A 215 6.94 -5.64 7.80
N GLY A 216 6.88 -5.24 6.52
CA GLY A 216 5.65 -4.85 5.83
C GLY A 216 5.23 -5.92 4.80
N THR A 217 3.95 -5.98 4.45
CA THR A 217 3.46 -6.97 3.47
C THR A 217 3.88 -6.66 2.02
N GLY A 218 4.41 -5.47 1.75
CA GLY A 218 4.74 -4.99 0.41
C GLY A 218 3.54 -4.85 -0.54
N LEU A 219 2.31 -5.01 -0.04
CA LEU A 219 1.07 -4.90 -0.81
C LEU A 219 0.39 -3.53 -0.66
N GLY A 220 0.70 -2.80 0.41
CA GLY A 220 0.01 -1.56 0.73
C GLY A 220 0.13 -0.47 -0.34
N LEU A 221 1.35 -0.17 -0.80
CA LEU A 221 1.60 0.83 -1.84
C LEU A 221 1.02 0.42 -3.21
N PRO A 222 1.19 -0.82 -3.70
CA PRO A 222 0.51 -1.29 -4.91
C PRO A 222 -1.02 -1.17 -4.87
N ILE A 223 -1.66 -1.56 -3.77
CA ILE A 223 -3.11 -1.41 -3.58
C ILE A 223 -3.49 0.07 -3.59
N SER A 224 -2.72 0.90 -2.88
CA SER A 224 -2.98 2.35 -2.81
C SER A 224 -2.90 3.02 -4.18
N ARG A 225 -1.92 2.59 -5.00
CA ARG A 225 -1.75 3.06 -6.37
C ARG A 225 -2.94 2.67 -7.25
N HIS A 226 -3.38 1.41 -7.20
CA HIS A 226 -4.57 0.97 -7.93
C HIS A 226 -5.83 1.72 -7.53
N ILE A 227 -6.03 1.98 -6.23
CA ILE A 227 -7.17 2.79 -5.76
C ILE A 227 -7.11 4.20 -6.36
N ALA A 228 -5.95 4.85 -6.33
CA ALA A 228 -5.81 6.18 -6.91
C ALA A 228 -6.06 6.17 -8.43
N GLU A 229 -5.48 5.21 -9.15
CA GLU A 229 -5.64 5.05 -10.60
C GLU A 229 -7.09 4.75 -10.99
N HIS A 230 -7.81 3.94 -10.20
CA HIS A 230 -9.22 3.63 -10.43
C HIS A 230 -10.10 4.90 -10.46
N PHE A 231 -9.85 5.85 -9.56
CA PHE A 231 -10.55 7.13 -9.51
C PHE A 231 -9.98 8.17 -10.49
N GLY A 232 -9.19 7.75 -11.50
CA GLY A 232 -8.59 8.65 -12.50
C GLY A 232 -7.44 9.50 -11.96
N GLY A 233 -6.94 9.14 -10.78
CA GLY A 233 -5.86 9.81 -10.09
C GLY A 233 -4.51 9.14 -10.28
N ARG A 234 -3.57 9.50 -9.40
CA ARG A 234 -2.23 8.88 -9.35
C ARG A 234 -1.65 8.93 -7.95
N LEU A 235 -0.72 8.03 -7.67
CA LEU A 235 0.07 8.00 -6.45
C LEU A 235 1.56 7.94 -6.82
N TRP A 236 2.38 8.79 -6.22
CA TRP A 236 3.80 8.93 -6.54
C TRP A 236 4.64 9.27 -5.30
N LEU A 237 5.94 9.08 -5.44
CA LEU A 237 6.94 9.59 -4.50
C LEU A 237 7.43 10.95 -5.02
N GLU A 238 7.22 12.00 -4.24
CA GLU A 238 7.73 13.34 -4.58
C GLU A 238 9.25 13.37 -4.39
N PRO A 239 10.03 13.83 -5.39
CA PRO A 239 11.46 14.05 -5.21
C PRO A 239 11.68 15.15 -4.17
N THR A 240 12.10 14.77 -2.97
CA THR A 240 12.41 15.75 -1.93
C THR A 240 13.91 16.02 -1.90
N GLY A 241 14.30 17.30 -1.83
CA GLY A 241 15.66 17.70 -1.48
C GLY A 241 15.93 17.66 0.04
N GLN A 242 14.97 17.15 0.81
CA GLN A 242 15.02 17.04 2.26
C GLN A 242 15.22 15.57 2.67
N GLN A 243 15.52 15.37 3.95
CA GLN A 243 15.64 14.03 4.51
C GLN A 243 14.24 13.41 4.66
N GLY A 244 14.09 12.13 4.27
CA GLY A 244 12.85 11.37 4.39
C GLY A 244 12.17 11.04 3.06
N ALA A 245 10.92 10.59 3.13
CA ALA A 245 10.10 10.26 1.97
C ALA A 245 8.83 11.11 1.97
N CYS A 246 8.36 11.49 0.78
CA CYS A 246 7.09 12.20 0.61
C CYS A 246 6.23 11.45 -0.40
N PHE A 247 5.22 10.74 0.10
CA PHE A 247 4.25 10.05 -0.74
C PHE A 247 3.06 10.96 -0.98
N CYS A 248 2.75 11.21 -2.24
CA CYS A 248 1.61 12.03 -2.63
C CYS A 248 0.63 11.20 -3.46
N PHE A 249 -0.66 11.47 -3.28
CA PHE A 249 -1.67 11.03 -4.22
C PHE A 249 -2.57 12.18 -4.61
N TRP A 250 -3.04 12.13 -5.85
CA TRP A 250 -3.95 13.12 -6.44
C TRP A 250 -5.18 12.42 -6.98
N LEU A 251 -6.33 13.02 -6.76
CA LEU A 251 -7.62 12.56 -7.28
C LEU A 251 -8.35 13.74 -7.95
N PRO A 252 -8.97 13.52 -9.12
CA PRO A 252 -9.82 14.54 -9.74
C PRO A 252 -11.09 14.78 -8.93
N ILE A 253 -11.60 16.00 -8.93
CA ILE A 253 -12.90 16.34 -8.33
C ILE A 253 -14.04 15.67 -9.12
N ASP A 254 -13.92 15.71 -10.44
CA ASP A 254 -14.79 15.00 -11.38
C ASP A 254 -14.09 13.71 -11.81
N ALA A 255 -14.29 12.63 -11.06
CA ALA A 255 -13.84 11.31 -11.51
C ALA A 255 -14.54 10.98 -12.83
N PRO A 256 -13.81 10.56 -13.89
CA PRO A 256 -14.47 10.10 -15.10
C PRO A 256 -15.34 8.90 -14.71
N THR A 257 -16.66 9.04 -14.82
CA THR A 257 -17.60 7.95 -14.64
C THR A 257 -17.28 6.89 -15.68
N SER A 258 -16.51 5.88 -15.33
CA SER A 258 -16.34 4.65 -16.11
C SER A 258 -17.63 3.84 -16.01
N GLY A 259 -18.70 4.36 -16.63
CA GLY A 259 -20.03 3.76 -16.72
C GLY A 259 -20.54 3.59 -18.15
N ASP A 260 -19.81 4.07 -19.17
CA ASP A 260 -20.20 3.93 -20.58
C ASP A 260 -19.22 3.00 -21.33
N THR A 261 -19.30 1.72 -20.98
CA THR A 261 -18.99 0.65 -21.93
C THR A 261 -20.19 -0.29 -21.97
N THR A 262 -21.12 0.01 -22.88
CA THR A 262 -22.12 -0.94 -23.39
C THR A 262 -22.06 -0.94 -24.92
N PRO A 263 -22.45 -2.04 -25.56
CA PRO A 263 -22.00 -3.42 -25.43
C PRO A 263 -21.04 -3.85 -26.55
#